data_AF-A0A093VSS7-F1
#
_entry.id   AF-A0A093VSS7-F1
#
_cell.length_a   1.000
_cell.length_b   1.000
_cell.length_c   1.000
_cell.angle_alpha   90.00
_cell.angle_beta   90.00
_cell.angle_gamma   90.00
#
_symmetry.space_group_name_H-M   'P 1'
#
loop_
_entity.id
_entity.type
_entity.pdbx_description
1 polymer ?
#
loop_
_entity_poly.entity_id
_entity_poly.type
_entity_poly.pdbx_seq_one_letter_code
_entity_poly.pdbx_strand_id
1 'polypeptide(L)'
;MLENTLLPYLYSPIQDTLITGLFLSTISLAIHLAVKRRTSLKFTVDDVTVCLLISWGLSLGTQAVILCEQTLYLYWCVLTSIDALNHAGLGVHIADLALSTLNQYQKLYLSAICLFMSSFCLAKVAQLLFLYRLTANQSRFRASIYFVACVIIIGPITTSSCLVFACRPISKSWNAAENGQCLNCGAVYVAIAVLNIISDLTLTMLPVSLVISSQLASAYKVRIIAMMLVFFITVITGAIRLTVTVTLLHSSDETYDSAPVALLVGFEANLFILTASLPGKLIPSRLSIEVKFFPLKGTVNR
;
A
#
# COMPACT_ATOMS: atom_id res chain seq x y z
N MET A 1 -9.89 -10.70 35.92
CA MET A 1 -9.76 -11.54 34.70
C MET A 1 -10.91 -11.36 33.69
N LEU A 2 -11.91 -10.51 33.94
CA LEU A 2 -13.06 -10.26 33.07
C LEU A 2 -13.03 -8.88 32.35
N GLU A 3 -11.88 -8.21 32.33
CA GLU A 3 -11.70 -6.91 31.66
C GLU A 3 -11.14 -7.03 30.23
N ASN A 4 -10.64 -8.22 29.85
CA ASN A 4 -10.04 -8.46 28.53
C ASN A 4 -11.05 -8.94 27.47
N THR A 5 -12.33 -9.10 27.80
CA THR A 5 -13.35 -9.68 26.90
C THR A 5 -14.15 -8.66 26.09
N LEU A 6 -13.93 -7.35 26.28
CA LEU A 6 -14.69 -6.32 25.56
C LEU A 6 -13.93 -5.70 24.38
N LEU A 7 -12.59 -5.66 24.43
CA LEU A 7 -11.80 -5.03 23.37
C LEU A 7 -11.71 -5.92 22.13
N PRO A 8 -11.97 -5.37 20.92
CA PRO A 8 -11.75 -6.08 19.68
C PRO A 8 -10.31 -6.59 19.57
N TYR A 9 -10.15 -7.78 19.00
CA TYR A 9 -8.83 -8.36 18.78
C TYR A 9 -7.94 -7.42 17.95
N LEU A 10 -6.69 -7.22 18.37
CA LEU A 10 -5.72 -6.32 17.73
C LEU A 10 -6.09 -4.82 17.72
N TYR A 11 -7.07 -4.37 18.50
CA TYR A 11 -7.50 -2.96 18.53
C TYR A 11 -6.35 -1.94 18.71
N SER A 12 -5.62 -2.02 19.83
CA SER A 12 -4.50 -1.11 20.15
C SER A 12 -3.36 -1.16 19.12
N PRO A 13 -2.82 -2.34 18.73
CA PRO A 13 -1.71 -2.38 17.79
C PRO A 13 -2.10 -1.87 16.39
N ILE A 14 -3.36 -2.05 15.96
CA ILE A 14 -3.85 -1.43 14.71
C ILE A 14 -3.83 0.10 14.86
N GLN A 15 -4.45 0.65 15.90
CA GLN A 15 -4.52 2.09 16.11
C GLN A 15 -3.13 2.74 16.19
N ASP A 16 -2.22 2.14 16.95
CA ASP A 16 -0.84 2.64 17.09
C ASP A 16 -0.09 2.62 15.76
N THR A 17 -0.23 1.53 14.99
CA THR A 17 0.40 1.39 13.67
C THR A 17 -0.11 2.46 12.69
N LEU A 18 -1.42 2.73 12.69
CA LEU A 18 -2.03 3.73 11.81
C LEU A 18 -1.55 5.13 12.17
N ILE A 19 -1.63 5.53 13.44
CA ILE A 19 -1.27 6.89 13.87
C ILE A 19 0.23 7.15 13.66
N THR A 20 1.08 6.23 14.14
CA THR A 20 2.55 6.40 14.03
C THR A 20 3.01 6.33 12.58
N GLY A 21 2.45 5.40 11.80
CA GLY A 21 2.74 5.25 10.37
C GLY A 21 2.33 6.49 9.57
N LEU A 22 1.16 7.06 9.87
CA LEU A 22 0.67 8.26 9.19
C LEU A 22 1.53 9.48 9.51
N PHE A 23 1.91 9.65 10.78
CA PHE A 23 2.80 10.72 11.20
C PHE A 23 4.14 10.63 10.46
N LEU A 24 4.73 9.43 10.44
CA LEU A 24 6.02 9.19 9.77
C LEU A 24 5.93 9.39 8.25
N SER A 25 4.87 8.88 7.60
CA SER A 25 4.68 9.01 6.15
C SER A 25 4.43 10.47 5.74
N THR A 26 3.67 11.22 6.55
CA THR A 26 3.41 12.65 6.35
C THR A 26 4.68 13.49 6.51
N ILE A 27 5.48 13.25 7.56
CA ILE A 27 6.80 13.87 7.71
C ILE A 27 7.69 13.53 6.51
N SER A 28 7.67 12.26 6.08
CA SER A 28 8.48 11.83 4.95
C SER A 28 8.11 12.59 3.67
N LEU A 29 6.82 12.73 3.39
CA LEU A 29 6.30 13.49 2.26
C LEU A 29 6.62 14.99 2.37
N ALA A 30 6.47 15.58 3.54
CA ALA A 30 6.80 16.98 3.79
C ALA A 30 8.30 17.27 3.54
N ILE A 31 9.20 16.39 4.00
CA ILE A 31 10.63 16.50 3.71
C ILE A 31 10.88 16.38 2.20
N HIS A 32 10.22 15.46 1.51
CA HIS A 32 10.35 15.33 0.05
C HIS A 32 9.96 16.61 -0.69
N LEU A 33 8.82 17.22 -0.31
CA LEU A 33 8.37 18.50 -0.87
C LEU A 33 9.33 19.65 -0.54
N ALA A 34 9.86 19.69 0.69
CA ALA A 34 10.82 20.70 1.11
C ALA A 34 12.15 20.61 0.33
N VAL A 35 12.67 19.39 0.14
CA VAL A 35 13.89 19.14 -0.66
C VAL A 35 13.64 19.54 -2.11
N LYS A 36 12.48 19.17 -2.68
CA LYS A 36 12.10 19.55 -4.04
C LYS A 36 12.02 21.08 -4.19
N ARG A 37 11.40 21.77 -3.23
CA ARG A 37 11.28 23.23 -3.21
C ARG A 37 12.63 23.94 -3.11
N ARG A 38 13.59 23.39 -2.35
CA ARG A 38 14.95 23.95 -2.27
C ARG A 38 15.78 23.71 -3.53
N THR A 39 15.54 22.60 -4.22
CA THR A 39 16.38 22.16 -5.35
C THR A 39 15.86 22.65 -6.69
N SER A 40 14.55 22.85 -6.84
CA SER A 40 13.92 23.33 -8.08
C SER A 40 13.57 24.81 -7.96
N LEU A 41 14.17 25.65 -8.78
CA LEU A 41 13.86 27.09 -8.90
C LEU A 41 12.46 27.34 -9.50
N LYS A 42 11.81 26.32 -10.10
CA LYS A 42 10.41 26.36 -10.52
C LYS A 42 9.61 25.34 -9.71
N PHE A 43 8.59 25.81 -8.98
CA PHE A 43 7.64 24.96 -8.27
C PHE A 43 6.64 24.36 -9.28
N THR A 44 7.12 23.52 -10.19
CA THR A 44 6.25 22.72 -11.05
C THR A 44 5.88 21.42 -10.33
N VAL A 45 4.58 21.14 -10.26
CA VAL A 45 4.09 19.88 -9.70
C VAL A 45 4.29 18.80 -10.76
N ASP A 46 5.48 18.19 -10.81
CA ASP A 46 5.72 17.06 -11.72
C ASP A 46 4.76 15.89 -11.41
N ASP A 47 4.43 15.09 -12.42
CA ASP A 47 3.51 13.93 -12.35
C ASP A 47 3.76 13.03 -11.14
N VAL A 48 5.03 12.80 -10.80
CA VAL A 48 5.44 11.98 -9.64
C VAL A 48 4.93 12.58 -8.33
N THR A 49 5.06 13.90 -8.13
CA THR A 49 4.61 14.58 -6.91
C THR A 49 3.09 14.59 -6.82
N VAL A 50 2.38 14.74 -7.95
CA VAL A 50 0.91 14.64 -7.99
C VAL A 50 0.46 13.24 -7.57
N CYS A 51 1.02 12.18 -8.17
CA CYS A 51 0.69 10.80 -7.82
C CYS A 51 0.95 10.50 -6.34
N LEU A 52 2.05 11.01 -5.77
CA LEU A 52 2.36 10.85 -4.35
C LEU A 52 1.37 11.56 -3.43
N LEU A 53 0.97 12.79 -3.75
CA LEU A 53 -0.01 13.54 -2.96
C LEU A 53 -1.38 12.86 -2.97
N ILE A 54 -1.83 12.40 -4.15
CA ILE A 54 -3.10 11.68 -4.28
C ILE A 54 -3.02 10.34 -3.54
N SER A 55 -1.92 9.59 -3.70
CA SER A 55 -1.70 8.33 -2.98
C SER A 55 -1.74 8.53 -1.47
N TRP A 56 -1.10 9.57 -0.93
CA TRP A 56 -1.15 9.91 0.48
C TRP A 56 -2.56 10.29 0.95
N GLY A 57 -3.31 11.06 0.16
CA GLY A 57 -4.72 11.37 0.46
C GLY A 57 -5.62 10.13 0.50
N LEU A 58 -5.42 9.18 -0.41
CA LEU A 58 -6.16 7.91 -0.41
C LEU A 58 -5.72 6.98 0.73
N SER A 59 -4.45 7.00 1.10
CA SER A 59 -3.94 6.28 2.29
C SER A 59 -4.58 6.85 3.56
N LEU A 60 -4.61 8.18 3.71
CA LEU A 60 -5.36 8.85 4.77
C LEU A 60 -6.83 8.40 4.82
N GLY A 61 -7.50 8.36 3.67
CA GLY A 61 -8.88 7.87 3.58
C GLY A 61 -9.02 6.42 4.04
N THR A 62 -8.11 5.54 3.62
CA THR A 62 -8.09 4.13 4.05
C THR A 62 -7.95 4.02 5.57
N GLN A 63 -6.99 4.74 6.14
CA GLN A 63 -6.73 4.70 7.59
C GLN A 63 -7.87 5.34 8.37
N ALA A 64 -8.50 6.39 7.85
CA ALA A 64 -9.68 7.01 8.46
C ALA A 64 -10.88 6.06 8.48
N VAL A 65 -11.09 5.26 7.43
CA VAL A 65 -12.16 4.24 7.41
C VAL A 65 -11.88 3.15 8.46
N ILE A 66 -10.66 2.62 8.53
CA ILE A 66 -10.29 1.61 9.52
C ILE A 66 -10.42 2.16 10.96
N LEU A 67 -9.96 3.38 11.19
CA LEU A 67 -10.13 4.06 12.48
C LEU A 67 -11.59 4.39 12.77
N CYS A 68 -12.42 4.67 11.77
CA CYS A 68 -13.85 4.94 11.96
C CYS A 68 -14.57 3.69 12.48
N GLU A 69 -14.26 2.50 11.95
CA GLU A 69 -14.78 1.23 12.50
C GLU A 69 -14.43 1.07 13.99
N GLN A 70 -13.22 1.48 14.38
CA GLN A 70 -12.72 1.39 15.75
C GLN A 70 -13.26 2.50 16.68
N THR A 71 -13.43 3.71 16.16
CA THR A 71 -13.86 4.89 16.93
C THR A 71 -15.37 4.83 17.21
N LEU A 72 -16.16 4.23 16.30
CA LEU A 72 -17.57 3.95 16.55
C LEU A 72 -17.73 3.08 17.82
N TYR A 73 -16.92 2.02 17.94
CA TYR A 73 -16.89 1.17 19.13
C TYR A 73 -16.57 1.95 20.42
N LEU A 74 -15.50 2.77 20.43
CA LEU A 74 -15.13 3.60 21.60
C LEU A 74 -16.23 4.60 22.00
N TYR A 75 -16.85 5.25 21.02
CA TYR A 75 -17.94 6.22 21.26
C TYR A 75 -19.14 5.54 21.95
N TRP A 76 -19.58 4.38 21.46
CA TRP A 76 -20.70 3.63 22.06
C TRP A 76 -20.33 3.00 23.42
N CYS A 77 -19.08 2.53 23.58
CA CYS A 77 -18.54 2.09 24.88
C CYS A 77 -18.70 3.15 25.96
N VAL A 78 -18.30 4.39 25.66
CA VAL A 78 -18.30 5.50 26.62
C VAL A 78 -19.70 6.00 26.91
N LEU A 79 -20.59 6.04 25.89
CA LEU A 79 -21.90 6.66 26.02
C LEU A 79 -23.01 5.74 26.55
N THR A 80 -22.95 4.44 26.25
CA THR A 80 -24.11 3.56 26.48
C THR A 80 -23.84 2.37 27.39
N SER A 81 -22.58 2.02 27.68
CA SER A 81 -22.15 0.93 28.60
C SER A 81 -22.76 -0.48 28.36
N ILE A 82 -23.68 -0.62 27.40
CA ILE A 82 -24.36 -1.85 27.00
C ILE A 82 -24.25 -1.91 25.47
N ASP A 83 -23.84 -3.07 24.94
CA ASP A 83 -23.79 -3.43 23.52
C ASP A 83 -22.76 -2.70 22.61
N ALA A 84 -21.66 -2.15 23.14
CA ALA A 84 -20.62 -1.55 22.29
C ALA A 84 -19.99 -2.54 21.30
N LEU A 85 -19.92 -3.83 21.66
CA LEU A 85 -19.42 -4.89 20.78
C LEU A 85 -20.29 -5.06 19.51
N ASN A 86 -21.60 -4.79 19.62
CA ASN A 86 -22.51 -4.75 18.47
C ASN A 86 -22.24 -3.56 17.55
N HIS A 87 -21.29 -2.68 17.85
CA HIS A 87 -20.86 -1.60 16.97
C HIS A 87 -19.40 -1.74 16.51
N ALA A 88 -18.69 -2.78 16.96
CA ALA A 88 -17.37 -3.17 16.45
C ALA A 88 -17.51 -4.17 15.31
N GLY A 89 -16.99 -3.81 14.13
CA GLY A 89 -16.93 -4.72 12.98
C GLY A 89 -15.67 -5.60 12.97
N LEU A 90 -14.51 -4.96 13.09
CA LEU A 90 -13.20 -5.59 12.92
C LEU A 90 -12.69 -6.25 14.21
N GLY A 91 -12.25 -7.51 14.13
CA GLY A 91 -11.63 -8.23 15.25
C GLY A 91 -12.62 -8.82 16.26
N VAL A 92 -13.88 -8.97 15.88
CA VAL A 92 -14.95 -9.62 16.65
C VAL A 92 -15.54 -10.76 15.81
N HIS A 93 -15.93 -11.88 16.43
CA HIS A 93 -16.49 -13.03 15.72
C HIS A 93 -17.85 -12.70 15.11
N ILE A 94 -18.12 -13.14 13.87
CA ILE A 94 -19.39 -12.89 13.16
C ILE A 94 -20.61 -13.30 14.00
N ALA A 95 -20.50 -14.39 14.76
CA ALA A 95 -21.56 -14.91 15.62
C ALA A 95 -22.03 -13.92 16.71
N ASP A 96 -21.15 -13.02 17.13
CA ASP A 96 -21.41 -12.05 18.19
C ASP A 96 -21.95 -10.71 17.65
N LEU A 97 -22.02 -10.53 16.31
CA LEU A 97 -22.47 -9.29 15.68
C LEU A 97 -23.95 -9.31 15.29
N ALA A 98 -24.64 -8.20 15.56
CA ALA A 98 -25.90 -7.90 14.93
C ALA A 98 -25.77 -7.74 13.40
N LEU A 99 -26.77 -8.20 12.65
CA LEU A 99 -26.81 -8.16 11.19
C LEU A 99 -26.71 -6.73 10.62
N SER A 100 -27.22 -5.72 11.34
CA SER A 100 -27.05 -4.30 10.98
C SER A 100 -25.58 -3.88 10.95
N THR A 101 -24.80 -4.40 11.89
CA THR A 101 -23.38 -4.05 12.08
C THR A 101 -22.51 -4.80 11.10
N LEU A 102 -22.84 -6.07 10.83
CA LEU A 102 -22.21 -6.83 9.76
C LEU A 102 -22.37 -6.13 8.39
N ASN A 103 -23.57 -5.61 8.10
CA ASN A 103 -23.83 -4.82 6.90
C ASN A 103 -23.01 -3.53 6.85
N GLN A 104 -22.85 -2.84 7.98
CA GLN A 104 -22.03 -1.63 8.06
C GLN A 104 -20.54 -1.96 7.86
N TYR A 105 -20.05 -3.01 8.51
CA TYR A 105 -18.69 -3.53 8.37
C TYR A 105 -18.38 -3.89 6.91
N GLN A 106 -19.23 -4.66 6.23
CA GLN A 106 -18.98 -5.03 4.83
C GLN A 106 -18.85 -3.81 3.90
N LYS A 107 -19.66 -2.77 4.11
CA LYS A 107 -19.55 -1.50 3.35
C LYS A 107 -18.23 -0.79 3.61
N LEU A 108 -17.84 -0.67 4.88
CA LEU A 108 -16.61 -0.01 5.28
C LEU A 108 -15.38 -0.80 4.82
N TYR A 109 -15.38 -2.12 5.01
CA TYR A 109 -14.37 -3.05 4.50
C TYR A 109 -14.18 -2.93 2.98
N LEU A 110 -15.27 -2.99 2.19
CA LEU A 110 -15.23 -2.83 0.74
C LEU A 110 -14.63 -1.47 0.35
N SER A 111 -15.04 -0.40 1.04
CA SER A 111 -14.51 0.94 0.78
C SER A 111 -13.01 1.07 1.13
N ALA A 112 -12.57 0.48 2.25
CA ALA A 112 -11.19 0.50 2.70
C ALA A 112 -10.28 -0.21 1.70
N ILE A 113 -10.67 -1.39 1.20
CA ILE A 113 -9.89 -2.12 0.19
C ILE A 113 -9.78 -1.34 -1.11
N CYS A 114 -10.87 -0.74 -1.59
CA CYS A 114 -10.85 0.04 -2.83
C CYS A 114 -9.92 1.26 -2.72
N LEU A 115 -9.98 1.98 -1.59
CA LEU A 115 -9.09 3.11 -1.31
C LEU A 115 -7.63 2.67 -1.19
N PHE A 116 -7.38 1.57 -0.48
CA PHE A 116 -6.04 1.01 -0.32
C PHE A 116 -5.43 0.62 -1.66
N MET A 117 -6.14 -0.14 -2.48
CA MET A 117 -5.66 -0.59 -3.79
C MET A 117 -5.37 0.59 -4.72
N SER A 118 -6.17 1.66 -4.64
CA SER A 118 -5.96 2.89 -5.38
C SER A 118 -4.73 3.67 -4.90
N SER A 119 -4.56 3.80 -3.58
CA SER A 119 -3.38 4.43 -2.96
C SER A 119 -2.10 3.69 -3.33
N PHE A 120 -2.13 2.36 -3.22
CA PHE A 120 -1.04 1.44 -3.57
C PHE A 120 -0.63 1.55 -5.03
N CYS A 121 -1.61 1.55 -5.94
CA CYS A 121 -1.38 1.72 -7.38
C CYS A 121 -0.62 3.02 -7.67
N LEU A 122 -1.12 4.15 -7.13
CA LEU A 122 -0.51 5.46 -7.37
C LEU A 122 0.88 5.61 -6.76
N ALA A 123 1.13 5.01 -5.59
CA ALA A 123 2.47 4.99 -4.98
C ALA A 123 3.47 4.24 -5.89
N LYS A 124 3.07 3.08 -6.41
CA LYS A 124 3.90 2.30 -7.35
C LYS A 124 4.09 3.00 -8.69
N VAL A 125 3.07 3.66 -9.22
CA VAL A 125 3.19 4.47 -10.44
C VAL A 125 4.19 5.60 -10.23
N ALA A 126 4.18 6.28 -9.07
CA ALA A 126 5.17 7.31 -8.76
C ALA A 126 6.62 6.75 -8.73
N GLN A 127 6.82 5.58 -8.12
CA GLN A 127 8.12 4.88 -8.11
C GLN A 127 8.55 4.47 -9.52
N LEU A 128 7.64 3.90 -10.30
CA LEU A 128 7.89 3.47 -11.68
C LEU A 128 8.26 4.67 -12.57
N LEU A 129 7.53 5.78 -12.48
CA LEU A 129 7.83 7.01 -13.23
C LEU A 129 9.21 7.56 -12.87
N PHE A 130 9.60 7.49 -11.58
CA PHE A 130 10.93 7.86 -11.15
C PHE A 130 12.01 6.97 -11.80
N LEU A 131 11.83 5.64 -11.75
CA LEU A 131 12.76 4.69 -12.36
C LEU A 131 12.82 4.81 -13.89
N TYR A 132 11.69 5.07 -14.54
CA TYR A 132 11.61 5.30 -15.98
C TYR A 132 12.42 6.53 -16.39
N ARG A 133 12.29 7.64 -15.66
CA ARG A 133 13.09 8.85 -15.90
C ARG A 133 14.59 8.60 -15.68
N LEU A 134 14.94 7.79 -14.69
CA LEU A 134 16.33 7.45 -14.37
C LEU A 134 16.98 6.52 -15.41
N THR A 135 16.20 5.62 -15.99
CA THR A 135 16.68 4.58 -16.93
C THR A 135 16.33 4.88 -18.39
N ALA A 136 15.84 6.08 -18.71
CA ALA A 136 15.34 6.45 -20.04
C ALA A 136 16.31 6.12 -21.19
N ASN A 137 17.62 6.22 -20.94
CA ASN A 137 18.69 5.96 -21.91
C ASN A 137 19.10 4.48 -22.02
N GLN A 138 18.55 3.57 -21.20
CA GLN A 138 18.93 2.15 -21.17
C GLN A 138 17.78 1.27 -21.66
N SER A 139 17.82 0.86 -22.94
CA SER A 139 16.79 0.03 -23.59
C SER A 139 16.55 -1.30 -22.88
N ARG A 140 17.59 -1.88 -22.25
CA ARG A 140 17.53 -3.16 -21.53
C ARG A 140 16.48 -3.23 -20.42
N PHE A 141 16.11 -2.09 -19.82
CA PHE A 141 15.15 -2.05 -18.71
C PHE A 141 13.70 -1.79 -19.15
N ARG A 142 13.46 -1.45 -20.43
CA ARG A 142 12.13 -1.05 -20.92
C ARG A 142 11.10 -2.17 -20.78
N ALA A 143 11.48 -3.41 -21.11
CA ALA A 143 10.59 -4.56 -20.98
C ALA A 143 10.12 -4.77 -19.54
N SER A 144 11.03 -4.72 -18.56
CA SER A 144 10.71 -4.84 -17.14
C SER A 144 9.81 -3.71 -16.65
N ILE A 145 10.04 -2.47 -17.11
CA ILE A 145 9.20 -1.31 -16.77
C ILE A 145 7.78 -1.48 -17.30
N TYR A 146 7.62 -1.89 -18.57
CA TYR A 146 6.29 -2.13 -19.15
C TYR A 146 5.58 -3.29 -18.46
N PHE A 147 6.29 -4.38 -18.16
CA PHE A 147 5.74 -5.49 -17.38
C PHE A 147 5.19 -5.02 -16.03
N VAL A 148 6.00 -4.26 -15.26
CA VAL A 148 5.56 -3.71 -13.97
C VAL A 148 4.38 -2.76 -14.16
N ALA A 149 4.40 -1.88 -15.17
CA ALA A 149 3.30 -0.96 -15.48
C ALA A 149 1.97 -1.72 -15.69
N CYS A 150 1.99 -2.81 -16.46
CA CYS A 150 0.82 -3.63 -16.69
C CYS A 150 0.30 -4.24 -15.39
N VAL A 151 1.18 -4.82 -14.57
CA VAL A 151 0.79 -5.47 -13.30
C VAL A 151 0.17 -4.46 -12.33
N ILE A 152 0.78 -3.29 -12.14
CA ILE A 152 0.31 -2.30 -11.15
C ILE A 152 -0.99 -1.62 -11.55
N ILE A 153 -1.33 -1.57 -12.85
CA ILE A 153 -2.60 -1.01 -13.33
C ILE A 153 -3.68 -2.09 -13.33
N ILE A 154 -3.41 -3.24 -13.95
CA ILE A 154 -4.41 -4.30 -14.15
C ILE A 154 -4.76 -4.99 -12.83
N GLY A 155 -3.77 -5.21 -11.95
CA GLY A 155 -3.97 -5.90 -10.67
C GLY A 155 -5.04 -5.24 -9.80
N PRO A 156 -4.87 -3.99 -9.36
CA PRO A 156 -5.85 -3.25 -8.57
C PRO A 156 -7.23 -3.18 -9.21
N ILE A 157 -7.31 -2.94 -10.53
CA ILE A 157 -8.59 -2.88 -11.25
C ILE A 157 -9.30 -4.23 -11.20
N THR A 158 -8.59 -5.32 -11.44
CA THR A 158 -9.14 -6.68 -11.44
C THR A 158 -9.59 -7.08 -10.04
N THR A 159 -8.76 -6.80 -9.02
CA THR A 159 -9.07 -7.05 -7.61
C THR A 159 -10.31 -6.29 -7.14
N SER A 160 -10.38 -4.97 -7.40
CA SER A 160 -11.55 -4.17 -7.01
C SER A 160 -12.80 -4.59 -7.76
N SER A 161 -12.68 -4.94 -9.05
CA SER A 161 -13.82 -5.42 -9.85
C SER A 161 -14.33 -6.76 -9.35
N CYS A 162 -13.43 -7.68 -8.97
CA CYS A 162 -13.82 -8.95 -8.34
C CYS A 162 -14.60 -8.68 -7.05
N LEU A 163 -14.11 -7.80 -6.17
CA LEU A 163 -14.77 -7.55 -4.89
C LEU A 163 -16.17 -6.92 -5.05
N VAL A 164 -16.31 -5.96 -5.97
CA VAL A 164 -17.58 -5.26 -6.22
C VAL A 164 -18.57 -6.11 -7.00
N PHE A 165 -18.12 -6.86 -8.01
CA PHE A 165 -18.99 -7.57 -8.96
C PHE A 165 -19.03 -9.10 -8.79
N ALA A 166 -18.40 -9.67 -7.74
CA ALA A 166 -18.41 -11.11 -7.50
C ALA A 166 -19.79 -11.69 -7.20
N CYS A 167 -20.70 -10.91 -6.60
CA CYS A 167 -21.98 -11.40 -6.12
C CYS A 167 -23.15 -11.14 -7.08
N ARG A 168 -24.12 -12.06 -7.07
CA ARG A 168 -25.41 -11.94 -7.77
C ARG A 168 -26.54 -12.12 -6.74
N PRO A 169 -27.34 -11.07 -6.44
CA PRO A 169 -27.25 -9.69 -6.94
C PRO A 169 -26.02 -8.95 -6.41
N ILE A 170 -25.60 -7.89 -7.10
CA ILE A 170 -24.40 -7.09 -6.75
C ILE A 170 -24.56 -6.47 -5.33
N SER A 171 -25.80 -6.15 -4.93
CA SER A 171 -26.11 -5.64 -3.60
C SER A 171 -25.62 -6.53 -2.46
N LYS A 172 -25.50 -7.85 -2.69
CA LYS A 172 -24.99 -8.80 -1.71
C LYS A 172 -23.52 -8.56 -1.34
N SER A 173 -22.71 -7.96 -2.21
CA SER A 173 -21.30 -7.64 -1.89
C SER A 173 -21.14 -6.63 -0.73
N TRP A 174 -22.18 -5.84 -0.43
CA TRP A 174 -22.17 -4.86 0.66
C TRP A 174 -23.41 -4.93 1.55
N ASN A 175 -24.19 -6.02 1.43
CA ASN A 175 -25.39 -6.30 2.22
C ASN A 175 -25.45 -7.80 2.50
N ALA A 176 -24.92 -8.22 3.65
CA ALA A 176 -24.93 -9.60 4.15
C ALA A 176 -26.34 -10.17 4.28
N ALA A 177 -27.35 -9.31 4.49
CA ALA A 177 -28.75 -9.72 4.61
C ALA A 177 -29.38 -10.20 3.28
N GLU A 178 -28.75 -9.86 2.15
CA GLU A 178 -29.29 -10.16 0.83
C GLU A 178 -29.02 -11.63 0.42
N ASN A 179 -30.07 -12.31 -0.01
CA ASN A 179 -29.94 -13.65 -0.56
C ASN A 179 -29.28 -13.61 -1.95
N GLY A 180 -28.40 -14.57 -2.23
CA GLY A 180 -27.65 -14.60 -3.48
C GLY A 180 -26.41 -15.49 -3.40
N GLN A 181 -25.69 -15.57 -4.50
CA GLN A 181 -24.46 -16.36 -4.61
C GLN A 181 -23.29 -15.45 -5.02
N CYS A 182 -22.11 -15.72 -4.46
CA CYS A 182 -20.89 -14.98 -4.77
C CYS A 182 -19.86 -15.92 -5.42
N LEU A 183 -19.16 -15.41 -6.42
CA LEU A 183 -18.07 -16.13 -7.06
C LEU A 183 -16.87 -16.21 -6.10
N ASN A 184 -16.24 -17.39 -6.02
CA ASN A 184 -14.98 -17.52 -5.31
C ASN A 184 -13.84 -16.90 -6.15
N CYS A 185 -13.48 -15.65 -5.85
CA CYS A 185 -12.40 -14.93 -6.50
C CYS A 185 -11.01 -15.29 -5.94
N GLY A 186 -10.90 -16.26 -5.03
CA GLY A 186 -9.69 -16.53 -4.27
C GLY A 186 -8.46 -16.83 -5.13
N ALA A 187 -8.62 -17.63 -6.19
CA ALA A 187 -7.54 -17.92 -7.13
C ALA A 187 -7.02 -16.66 -7.85
N VAL A 188 -7.92 -15.74 -8.20
CA VAL A 188 -7.57 -14.46 -8.84
C VAL A 188 -6.80 -13.56 -7.86
N TYR A 189 -7.24 -13.50 -6.60
CA TYR A 189 -6.53 -12.76 -5.54
C TYR A 189 -5.11 -13.26 -5.35
N VAL A 190 -4.92 -14.56 -5.22
CA VAL A 190 -3.59 -15.17 -5.04
C VAL A 190 -2.70 -14.89 -6.25
N ALA A 191 -3.21 -15.06 -7.47
CA ALA A 191 -2.46 -14.78 -8.69
C ALA A 191 -2.00 -13.32 -8.78
N ILE A 192 -2.91 -12.36 -8.50
CA ILE A 192 -2.58 -10.92 -8.52
C ILE A 192 -1.60 -10.58 -7.40
N ALA A 193 -1.74 -11.17 -6.22
CA ALA A 193 -0.83 -10.92 -5.11
C ALA A 193 0.59 -11.43 -5.39
N VAL A 194 0.73 -12.60 -6.01
CA VAL A 194 2.04 -13.13 -6.46
C VAL A 194 2.66 -12.20 -7.50
N LEU A 195 1.89 -11.77 -8.51
CA LEU A 195 2.37 -10.81 -9.51
C LEU A 195 2.78 -9.48 -8.88
N ASN A 196 2.05 -9.02 -7.87
CA ASN A 196 2.40 -7.82 -7.11
C ASN A 196 3.74 -7.97 -6.40
N ILE A 197 4.01 -9.09 -5.74
CA ILE A 197 5.32 -9.35 -5.11
C ILE A 197 6.45 -9.37 -6.16
N ILE A 198 6.22 -10.01 -7.31
CA ILE A 198 7.18 -10.00 -8.42
C ILE A 198 7.43 -8.57 -8.92
N SER A 199 6.39 -7.74 -9.02
CA SER A 199 6.52 -6.33 -9.39
C SER A 199 7.35 -5.54 -8.36
N ASP A 200 7.18 -5.81 -7.07
CA ASP A 200 7.93 -5.16 -5.99
C ASP A 200 9.40 -5.55 -5.99
N LEU A 201 9.69 -6.84 -6.20
CA LEU A 201 11.05 -7.31 -6.40
C LEU A 201 11.69 -6.65 -7.63
N THR A 202 10.95 -6.56 -8.73
CA THR A 202 11.45 -5.92 -9.95
C THR A 202 11.78 -4.45 -9.71
N LEU A 203 10.85 -3.68 -9.13
CA LEU A 203 11.04 -2.27 -8.76
C LEU A 203 12.23 -2.08 -7.82
N THR A 204 12.42 -2.99 -6.87
CA THR A 204 13.55 -2.97 -5.93
C THR A 204 14.88 -3.27 -6.62
N MET A 205 14.92 -4.23 -7.56
CA MET A 205 16.15 -4.70 -8.22
C MET A 205 16.68 -3.78 -9.32
N LEU A 206 15.79 -3.04 -9.99
CA LEU A 206 16.18 -2.07 -11.04
C LEU A 206 17.23 -1.05 -10.57
N PRO A 207 17.01 -0.28 -9.48
CA PRO A 207 17.98 0.71 -9.02
C PRO A 207 19.31 0.07 -8.59
N VAL A 208 19.29 -1.15 -8.04
CA VAL A 208 20.50 -1.90 -7.66
C VAL A 208 21.41 -2.13 -8.85
N SER A 209 20.82 -2.64 -9.93
CA SER A 209 21.53 -2.96 -11.17
C SER A 209 22.16 -1.71 -11.78
N LEU A 210 21.49 -0.56 -11.65
CA LEU A 210 22.03 0.72 -12.08
C LEU A 210 23.22 1.15 -11.22
N VAL A 211 23.13 1.04 -9.89
CA VAL A 211 24.20 1.43 -8.96
C VAL A 211 25.46 0.59 -9.16
N ILE A 212 25.32 -0.72 -9.30
CA ILE A 212 26.48 -1.63 -9.49
C ILE A 212 27.23 -1.26 -10.78
N SER A 213 26.50 -0.90 -11.84
CA SER A 213 27.10 -0.51 -13.12
C SER A 213 27.68 0.91 -13.14
N SER A 214 27.38 1.75 -12.15
CA SER A 214 27.73 3.17 -12.14
C SER A 214 28.96 3.47 -11.29
N GLN A 215 29.88 4.28 -11.81
CA GLN A 215 31.08 4.75 -11.10
C GLN A 215 30.76 5.89 -10.10
N LEU A 216 29.82 5.66 -9.19
CA LEU A 216 29.44 6.64 -8.16
C LEU A 216 30.45 6.65 -7.01
N ALA A 217 30.67 7.83 -6.41
CA ALA A 217 31.47 7.96 -5.19
C ALA A 217 30.84 7.16 -4.03
N SER A 218 31.68 6.60 -3.15
CA SER A 218 31.24 5.68 -2.08
C SER A 218 30.17 6.27 -1.17
N ALA A 219 30.17 7.58 -0.91
CA ALA A 219 29.14 8.26 -0.13
C ALA A 219 27.73 8.15 -0.75
N TYR A 220 27.60 8.19 -2.08
CA TYR A 220 26.32 8.01 -2.77
C TYR A 220 25.90 6.54 -2.81
N LYS A 221 26.87 5.62 -2.92
CA LYS A 221 26.60 4.18 -2.86
C LYS A 221 25.96 3.79 -1.53
N VAL A 222 26.49 4.28 -0.41
CA VAL A 222 25.91 4.02 0.93
C VAL A 222 24.45 4.49 1.03
N ARG A 223 24.14 5.69 0.51
CA ARG A 223 22.77 6.23 0.52
C ARG A 223 21.79 5.37 -0.28
N ILE A 224 22.22 4.86 -1.43
CA ILE A 224 21.35 4.02 -2.27
C ILE A 224 21.19 2.62 -1.66
N ILE A 225 22.23 2.04 -1.09
CA ILE A 225 22.15 0.78 -0.34
C ILE A 225 21.17 0.92 0.83
N ALA A 226 21.21 2.03 1.57
CA ALA A 226 20.26 2.30 2.64
C ALA A 226 18.81 2.35 2.12
N MET A 227 18.56 2.97 0.95
CA MET A 227 17.22 2.96 0.34
C MET A 227 16.76 1.55 -0.03
N MET A 228 17.66 0.75 -0.59
CA MET A 228 17.33 -0.62 -0.99
C MET A 228 16.84 -1.45 0.18
N LEU A 229 17.47 -1.32 1.36
CA LEU A 229 17.03 -2.05 2.56
C LEU A 229 15.56 -1.73 2.89
N VAL A 230 15.14 -0.47 2.77
CA VAL A 230 13.74 -0.08 3.02
C VAL A 230 12.79 -0.68 1.96
N PHE A 231 13.21 -0.73 0.70
CA PHE A 231 12.44 -1.41 -0.36
C PHE A 231 12.33 -2.94 -0.14
N PHE A 232 13.35 -3.59 0.42
CA PHE A 232 13.23 -5.01 0.77
C PHE A 232 12.21 -5.24 1.89
N ILE A 233 12.12 -4.32 2.86
CA ILE A 233 11.10 -4.41 3.93
C ILE A 233 9.70 -4.39 3.30
N THR A 234 9.43 -3.56 2.29
CA THR A 234 8.12 -3.57 1.61
C THR A 234 7.77 -4.91 0.98
N VAL A 235 8.77 -5.60 0.39
CA VAL A 235 8.54 -6.92 -0.23
C VAL A 235 8.21 -7.97 0.84
N ILE A 236 8.94 -7.95 1.96
CA ILE A 236 8.74 -8.90 3.06
C ILE A 236 7.34 -8.74 3.65
N THR A 237 6.92 -7.51 3.92
CA THR A 237 5.57 -7.26 4.43
C THR A 237 4.50 -7.71 3.43
N GLY A 238 4.70 -7.47 2.13
CA GLY A 238 3.82 -7.97 1.07
C GLY A 238 3.66 -9.49 1.06
N ALA A 239 4.75 -10.21 1.28
CA ALA A 239 4.75 -11.67 1.37
C ALA A 239 4.02 -12.16 2.63
N ILE A 240 4.25 -11.52 3.79
CA ILE A 240 3.54 -11.85 5.04
C ILE A 240 2.03 -11.63 4.86
N ARG A 241 1.63 -10.50 4.29
CA ARG A 241 0.22 -10.19 4.03
C ARG A 241 -0.43 -11.22 3.12
N LEU A 242 0.26 -11.68 2.07
CA LEU A 242 -0.27 -12.75 1.20
C LEU A 242 -0.61 -14.00 2.01
N THR A 243 0.29 -14.45 2.90
CA THR A 243 0.05 -15.63 3.74
C THR A 243 -1.18 -15.46 4.63
N VAL A 244 -1.34 -14.30 5.28
CA VAL A 244 -2.50 -14.00 6.15
C VAL A 244 -3.79 -13.82 5.34
N THR A 245 -3.71 -13.25 4.12
CA THR A 245 -4.89 -13.13 3.26
C THR A 245 -5.35 -14.51 2.75
N VAL A 246 -4.43 -15.43 2.45
CA VAL A 246 -4.80 -16.80 2.04
C VAL A 246 -5.55 -17.54 3.15
N THR A 247 -5.21 -17.34 4.42
CA THR A 247 -5.97 -17.93 5.53
C THR A 247 -7.38 -17.35 5.62
N LEU A 248 -7.55 -16.05 5.36
CA LEU A 248 -8.86 -15.38 5.32
C LEU A 248 -9.76 -15.93 4.19
N LEU A 249 -9.19 -16.30 3.03
CA LEU A 249 -9.96 -16.88 1.92
C LEU A 249 -10.64 -18.22 2.26
N HIS A 250 -10.13 -18.92 3.28
CA HIS A 250 -10.62 -20.23 3.69
C HIS A 250 -11.38 -20.21 5.02
N SER A 251 -11.45 -19.05 5.69
CA SER A 251 -12.07 -18.98 7.01
C SER A 251 -13.57 -18.68 6.94
N SER A 252 -14.30 -19.18 7.94
CA SER A 252 -15.73 -18.90 8.11
C SER A 252 -16.00 -17.60 8.88
N ASP A 253 -15.00 -17.09 9.61
CA ASP A 253 -15.09 -15.93 10.51
C ASP A 253 -14.31 -14.74 9.95
N GLU A 254 -14.77 -14.20 8.81
CA GLU A 254 -14.07 -13.14 8.08
C GLU A 254 -13.83 -11.86 8.92
N THR A 255 -14.76 -11.47 9.80
CA THR A 255 -14.63 -10.27 10.64
C THR A 255 -13.50 -10.39 11.67
N TYR A 256 -13.24 -11.59 12.18
CA TYR A 256 -12.19 -11.85 13.16
C TYR A 256 -10.83 -11.98 12.47
N ASP A 257 -10.75 -12.79 11.41
CA ASP A 257 -9.50 -13.09 10.71
C ASP A 257 -8.99 -11.94 9.83
N SER A 258 -9.82 -10.95 9.55
CA SER A 258 -9.42 -9.74 8.81
C SER A 258 -8.66 -8.72 9.66
N ALA A 259 -8.71 -8.79 10.99
CA ALA A 259 -7.97 -7.88 11.88
C ALA A 259 -6.43 -7.86 11.62
N PRO A 260 -5.72 -9.00 11.53
CA PRO A 260 -4.30 -8.99 11.18
C PRO A 260 -4.04 -8.48 9.76
N VAL A 261 -4.97 -8.67 8.83
CA VAL A 261 -4.86 -8.11 7.46
C VAL A 261 -4.95 -6.59 7.52
N ALA A 262 -5.89 -6.02 8.29
CA ALA A 262 -6.05 -4.58 8.45
C ALA A 262 -4.79 -3.92 9.04
N LEU A 263 -4.16 -4.56 10.03
CA LEU A 263 -2.87 -4.11 10.58
C LEU A 263 -1.79 -4.03 9.51
N LEU A 264 -1.63 -5.11 8.73
CA LEU A 264 -0.62 -5.18 7.67
C LEU A 264 -0.90 -4.17 6.55
N VAL A 265 -2.16 -3.99 6.15
CA VAL A 265 -2.59 -2.98 5.18
C VAL A 265 -2.23 -1.57 5.65
N GLY A 266 -2.50 -1.25 6.92
CA GLY A 266 -2.14 0.03 7.52
C GLY A 266 -0.63 0.29 7.52
N PHE A 267 0.15 -0.72 7.91
CA PHE A 267 1.61 -0.65 7.89
C PHE A 267 2.16 -0.44 6.47
N GLU A 268 1.69 -1.24 5.51
CA GLU A 268 2.13 -1.16 4.12
C GLU A 268 1.76 0.16 3.45
N ALA A 269 0.53 0.65 3.64
CA ALA A 269 0.09 1.91 3.05
C ALA A 269 1.02 3.07 3.41
N ASN A 270 1.47 3.10 4.67
CA ASN A 270 2.45 4.08 5.15
C ASN A 270 3.86 3.82 4.60
N LEU A 271 4.28 2.55 4.54
CA LEU A 271 5.60 2.16 4.06
C LEU A 271 5.80 2.45 2.55
N PHE A 272 4.76 2.28 1.72
CA PHE A 272 4.83 2.64 0.30
C PHE A 272 5.04 4.14 0.07
N ILE A 273 4.37 4.99 0.85
CA ILE A 273 4.56 6.45 0.78
C ILE A 273 5.97 6.82 1.25
N LEU A 274 6.45 6.18 2.31
CA LEU A 274 7.80 6.39 2.83
C LEU A 274 8.83 6.03 1.76
N THR A 275 8.77 4.82 1.20
CA THR A 275 9.72 4.37 0.17
C THR A 275 9.64 5.19 -1.12
N ALA A 276 8.43 5.54 -1.57
CA ALA A 276 8.25 6.33 -2.79
C ALA A 276 8.73 7.79 -2.64
N SER A 277 8.82 8.32 -1.42
CA SER A 277 9.34 9.67 -1.14
C SER A 277 10.87 9.73 -0.94
N LEU A 278 11.55 8.59 -0.75
CA LEU A 278 13.02 8.52 -0.55
C LEU A 278 13.87 9.02 -1.74
N PRO A 279 13.56 8.69 -3.01
CA PRO A 279 14.48 9.00 -4.12
C PRO A 279 14.75 10.49 -4.29
N GLY A 280 13.74 11.33 -4.10
CA GLY A 280 13.88 12.80 -4.17
C GLY A 280 14.74 13.39 -3.04
N LYS A 281 14.91 12.68 -1.91
CA LYS A 281 15.73 13.13 -0.78
C LYS A 281 17.20 12.73 -0.94
N LEU A 282 17.41 11.54 -1.50
CA LEU A 282 18.71 10.87 -1.46
C LEU A 282 19.51 11.03 -2.76
N ILE A 283 18.85 11.34 -3.88
CA ILE A 283 19.49 11.58 -5.16
C ILE A 283 19.42 13.09 -5.46
N PRO A 284 20.51 13.85 -5.25
CA PRO A 284 20.52 15.28 -5.56
C PRO A 284 20.33 15.49 -7.07
N SER A 285 19.67 16.58 -7.46
CA SER A 285 19.37 16.91 -8.87
C SER A 285 20.63 16.96 -9.75
N ARG A 286 21.78 17.36 -9.18
CA ARG A 286 23.08 17.31 -9.86
C ARG A 286 23.49 15.92 -10.29
N LEU A 287 23.15 14.87 -9.52
CA LEU A 287 23.44 13.48 -9.89
C LEU A 287 22.49 12.98 -10.98
N SER A 288 21.22 13.41 -11.00
CA SER A 288 20.32 13.11 -12.14
C SER A 288 20.74 13.83 -13.43
N ILE A 289 21.48 14.95 -13.32
CA ILE A 289 22.12 15.63 -14.45
C ILE A 289 23.42 14.91 -14.83
N GLU A 290 24.26 14.52 -13.89
CA GLU A 290 25.50 13.76 -14.15
C GLU A 290 25.24 12.35 -14.72
N VAL A 291 24.17 11.67 -14.30
CA VAL A 291 23.72 10.40 -14.91
C VAL A 291 23.17 10.63 -16.33
N LYS A 292 22.56 11.79 -16.61
CA LYS A 292 22.24 12.22 -17.99
C LYS A 292 23.51 12.50 -18.82
N PHE A 293 24.61 12.91 -18.16
CA PHE A 293 25.87 13.32 -18.79
C PHE A 293 26.98 12.25 -18.79
N PHE A 294 26.75 11.07 -18.25
CA PHE A 294 27.61 9.92 -18.48
C PHE A 294 27.01 9.08 -19.60
N PRO A 295 27.26 9.41 -20.90
CA PRO A 295 27.27 8.36 -21.88
C PRO A 295 28.37 7.41 -21.40
N LEU A 296 28.00 6.17 -21.11
CA LEU A 296 28.99 5.11 -21.09
C LEU A 296 29.73 5.23 -22.42
N LYS A 297 30.98 5.71 -22.37
CA LYS A 297 31.89 5.64 -23.50
C LYS A 297 31.84 4.18 -23.92
N GLY A 298 31.19 3.93 -25.05
CA GLY A 298 31.40 2.71 -25.79
C GLY A 298 32.90 2.61 -25.96
N THR A 299 33.50 1.61 -25.33
CA THR A 299 34.81 1.11 -25.72
C THR A 299 34.66 0.64 -27.16
N VAL A 300 34.84 1.57 -28.09
CA VAL A 300 35.39 1.28 -29.40
C VAL A 300 36.77 0.70 -29.11
N ASN A 301 36.92 -0.59 -29.29
CA ASN A 301 38.21 -1.20 -29.52
C ASN A 301 38.06 -2.12 -30.73
N ARG A 302 38.67 -1.63 -31.82
CA ARG A 302 39.25 -2.27 -33.00
C ARG A 302 38.74 -3.64 -33.40
#